data_AF-A0A965F179-F1
#
_entry.id   AF-A0A965F179-F1
#
_cell.length_a   1.000
_cell.length_b   1.000
_cell.length_c   1.000
_cell.angle_alpha   90.00
_cell.angle_beta   90.00
_cell.angle_gamma   90.00
#
_symmetry.space_group_name_H-M   'P 1'
#
loop_
_entity.id
_entity.type
_entity.pdbx_description
1 polymer ?
#
loop_
_entity_poly.entity_id
_entity_poly.type
_entity_poly.pdbx_seq_one_letter_code
_entity_poly.pdbx_strand_id
1 'polypeptide(L)'
;FSLANIINPLTSTNASLIDQFYTLVATLVFLTIDGHHMVLLGVERTFQLAPIDRVGSYLPPIELVFGMGREIFLTASRIALPVLTALLLTDVALAMVARSVPQLNVFVVGMPAKIAVGFLMLIVTVPTVAYIMARAFGDLISILTPFAAGLGAR
;
A
#
# COMPACT_ATOMS: atom_id res chain seq x y z
N PHE A 1 13.55 -11.39 1.67
CA PHE A 1 12.42 -12.08 1.03
C PHE A 1 12.51 -12.17 -0.52
N SER A 2 13.44 -11.49 -1.20
CA SER A 2 13.53 -11.48 -2.69
C SER A 2 14.27 -12.67 -3.34
N LEU A 3 15.12 -13.39 -2.61
CA LEU A 3 15.98 -14.45 -3.18
C LEU A 3 15.21 -15.61 -3.86
N ALA A 4 14.01 -15.94 -3.39
CA ALA A 4 13.17 -16.97 -4.02
C ALA A 4 12.65 -16.55 -5.41
N ASN A 5 12.38 -15.26 -5.61
CA ASN A 5 11.79 -14.73 -6.86
C ASN A 5 12.81 -14.62 -7.99
N ILE A 6 14.10 -14.49 -7.66
CA ILE A 6 15.19 -14.46 -8.65
C ILE A 6 15.44 -15.88 -9.20
N ILE A 7 15.14 -16.92 -8.42
CA ILE A 7 15.46 -18.32 -8.74
C ILE A 7 14.32 -19.01 -9.51
N ASN A 8 13.05 -18.68 -9.26
CA ASN A 8 11.94 -19.23 -10.04
C ASN A 8 10.75 -18.25 -10.18
N PRO A 9 10.61 -17.57 -11.35
CA PRO A 9 9.50 -16.65 -11.60
C PRO A 9 8.16 -17.35 -11.93
N LEU A 10 8.14 -18.69 -12.09
CA LEU A 10 6.95 -19.46 -12.48
C LEU A 10 6.08 -19.86 -11.28
N THR A 11 6.57 -19.73 -10.06
CA THR A 11 5.76 -19.91 -8.85
C THR A 11 5.06 -18.58 -8.51
N SER A 12 3.86 -18.40 -9.05
CA SER A 12 2.97 -17.25 -8.84
C SER A 12 2.40 -17.11 -7.42
N THR A 13 2.81 -17.96 -6.48
CA THR A 13 2.29 -18.05 -5.12
C THR A 13 3.25 -17.45 -4.10
N ASN A 14 3.51 -16.15 -4.13
CA ASN A 14 4.32 -15.54 -3.06
C ASN A 14 3.89 -14.11 -2.74
N ALA A 15 2.63 -13.91 -2.32
CA ALA A 15 2.34 -12.76 -1.46
C ALA A 15 3.25 -12.89 -0.24
N SER A 16 4.13 -11.90 -0.03
CA SER A 16 5.02 -11.89 1.14
C SER A 16 4.18 -11.94 2.41
N LEU A 17 4.66 -12.58 3.49
CA LEU A 17 3.96 -12.58 4.78
C LEU A 17 3.62 -11.15 5.25
N ILE A 18 4.47 -10.18 4.91
CA ILE A 18 4.29 -8.76 5.21
C ILE A 18 3.15 -8.16 4.38
N ASP A 19 3.01 -8.55 3.11
CA ASP A 19 1.95 -8.10 2.22
C ASP A 19 0.59 -8.65 2.66
N GLN A 20 0.55 -9.94 2.99
CA GLN A 20 -0.64 -10.58 3.58
C GLN A 20 -1.05 -9.91 4.90
N PHE A 21 -0.08 -9.58 5.75
CA PHE A 21 -0.32 -8.86 7.00
C PHE A 21 -0.90 -7.46 6.75
N TYR A 22 -0.32 -6.66 5.86
CA TYR A 22 -0.86 -5.33 5.53
C TYR A 22 -2.23 -5.40 4.85
N THR A 23 -2.51 -6.45 4.07
CA THR A 23 -3.84 -6.69 3.48
C THR A 23 -4.90 -6.95 4.56
N LEU A 24 -4.56 -7.73 5.58
CA LEU A 24 -5.43 -7.97 6.73
C LEU A 24 -5.66 -6.68 7.52
N VAL A 25 -4.60 -5.91 7.80
CA VAL A 25 -4.71 -4.60 8.46
C VAL A 25 -5.59 -3.65 7.66
N ALA A 26 -5.37 -3.54 6.34
CA ALA A 26 -6.17 -2.68 5.47
C ALA A 26 -7.65 -3.09 5.47
N THR A 27 -7.94 -4.39 5.46
CA THR A 27 -9.31 -4.92 5.53
C THR A 27 -9.96 -4.58 6.87
N LEU A 28 -9.25 -4.76 7.98
CA LEU A 28 -9.74 -4.39 9.31
C LEU A 28 -10.01 -2.89 9.38
N VAL A 29 -9.08 -2.05 8.93
CA VAL A 29 -9.25 -0.59 8.88
C VAL A 29 -10.48 -0.23 8.04
N PHE A 30 -10.62 -0.80 6.85
CA PHE A 30 -11.77 -0.59 5.97
C PHE A 30 -13.11 -0.93 6.63
N LEU A 31 -13.16 -2.03 7.41
CA LEU A 31 -14.35 -2.40 8.17
C LEU A 31 -14.60 -1.44 9.35
N THR A 32 -13.56 -1.03 10.08
CA THR A 32 -13.71 -0.12 11.24
C THR A 32 -14.21 1.27 10.89
N ILE A 33 -14.00 1.73 9.65
CA ILE A 33 -14.49 3.02 9.16
C ILE A 33 -15.82 2.90 8.40
N ASP A 34 -16.48 1.75 8.44
CA ASP A 34 -17.69 1.46 7.66
C ASP A 34 -17.52 1.66 6.14
N GLY A 35 -16.30 1.48 5.63
CA GLY A 35 -15.97 1.75 4.22
C GLY A 35 -16.83 0.93 3.26
N HIS A 36 -17.24 -0.27 3.66
CA HIS A 36 -18.15 -1.12 2.90
C HIS A 36 -19.55 -0.51 2.72
N HIS A 37 -20.12 0.11 3.76
CA HIS A 37 -21.39 0.85 3.65
C HIS A 37 -21.24 2.05 2.71
N MET A 38 -20.13 2.77 2.82
CA MET A 38 -19.87 3.93 1.98
C MET A 38 -19.73 3.57 0.50
N VAL A 39 -19.09 2.44 0.18
CA VAL A 39 -19.01 1.93 -1.20
C VAL A 39 -20.40 1.59 -1.74
N LEU A 40 -21.25 0.92 -0.94
CA LEU A 40 -22.63 0.60 -1.34
C LEU A 40 -23.45 1.86 -1.63
N LEU A 41 -23.35 2.88 -0.77
CA LEU A 41 -23.98 4.19 -0.98
C LEU A 41 -23.44 4.90 -2.24
N GLY A 42 -22.14 4.80 -2.51
CA GLY A 42 -21.53 5.33 -3.72
C GLY A 42 -22.06 4.67 -5.00
N VAL A 43 -22.24 3.35 -4.97
CA VAL A 43 -22.82 2.58 -6.09
C VAL A 43 -24.28 2.98 -6.31
N GLU A 44 -25.09 3.01 -5.26
CA GLU A 44 -26.49 3.45 -5.33
C GLU A 44 -26.60 4.85 -5.96
N ARG A 45 -25.77 5.79 -5.49
CA ARG A 45 -25.77 7.17 -5.97
C ARG A 45 -25.33 7.27 -7.43
N THR A 46 -24.41 6.41 -7.87
CA THR A 46 -23.98 6.34 -9.27
C THR A 46 -25.13 5.91 -10.18
N PHE A 47 -25.93 4.91 -9.78
CA PHE A 47 -27.10 4.48 -10.56
C PHE A 47 -28.22 5.53 -10.61
N GLN A 48 -28.38 6.36 -9.57
CA GLN A 48 -29.33 7.47 -9.58
C GLN A 48 -28.94 8.58 -10.55
N LEU A 49 -27.64 8.80 -10.76
CA LEU A 49 -27.11 9.94 -11.52
C LEU A 49 -26.74 9.58 -12.97
N ALA A 50 -26.39 8.32 -13.23
CA ALA A 50 -26.13 7.77 -14.55
C ALA A 50 -27.05 6.56 -14.80
N PRO A 51 -28.36 6.79 -15.07
CA PRO A 51 -29.29 5.71 -15.36
C PRO A 51 -28.86 4.93 -16.64
N ILE A 52 -29.26 3.66 -16.70
CA ILE A 52 -28.77 2.67 -17.69
C ILE A 52 -28.97 3.11 -19.15
N ASP A 53 -29.92 4.00 -19.40
CA ASP A 53 -30.24 4.58 -20.71
C ASP A 53 -29.20 5.58 -21.24
N ARG A 54 -28.29 6.08 -20.40
CA ARG A 54 -27.26 7.07 -20.78
C ARG A 54 -25.80 6.63 -20.61
N VAL A 55 -25.57 5.34 -20.37
CA VAL A 55 -24.25 4.75 -20.00
C VAL A 55 -23.13 4.99 -21.03
N GLY A 56 -23.46 5.33 -22.28
CA GLY A 56 -22.49 5.49 -23.36
C GLY A 56 -21.59 6.75 -23.35
N SER A 57 -21.83 7.75 -22.49
CA SER A 57 -21.13 9.05 -22.56
C SER A 57 -20.33 9.44 -21.31
N TYR A 58 -20.22 8.53 -20.33
CA TYR A 58 -19.68 8.83 -19.01
C TYR A 58 -18.31 8.18 -18.80
N LEU A 59 -17.27 8.74 -19.44
CA LEU A 59 -15.89 8.40 -19.10
C LEU A 59 -15.41 9.28 -17.93
N PRO A 60 -14.74 8.70 -16.90
CA PRO A 60 -14.11 9.50 -15.88
C PRO A 60 -13.09 10.48 -16.49
N PRO A 61 -13.01 11.72 -16.00
CA PRO A 61 -11.98 12.65 -16.44
C PRO A 61 -10.60 11.99 -16.29
N ILE A 62 -9.81 12.02 -17.36
CA ILE A 62 -8.47 11.39 -17.38
C ILE A 62 -7.58 11.92 -16.24
N GLU A 63 -7.75 13.20 -15.90
CA GLU A 63 -7.10 13.90 -14.79
C GLU A 63 -7.39 13.26 -13.43
N LEU A 64 -8.59 12.71 -13.24
CA LEU A 64 -9.00 12.03 -12.02
C LEU A 64 -8.19 10.74 -11.83
N VAL A 65 -8.08 9.95 -12.90
CA VAL A 65 -7.36 8.66 -12.89
C VAL A 65 -5.88 8.89 -12.59
N PHE A 66 -5.26 9.88 -13.25
CA PHE A 66 -3.88 10.26 -12.98
C PHE A 66 -3.69 10.85 -11.57
N GLY A 67 -4.65 11.63 -11.08
CA GLY A 67 -4.65 12.15 -9.70
C GLY A 67 -4.64 11.02 -8.66
N MET A 68 -5.51 10.02 -8.83
CA MET A 68 -5.55 8.85 -7.94
C MET A 68 -4.25 8.04 -8.00
N GLY A 69 -3.72 7.79 -9.20
CA GLY A 69 -2.44 7.08 -9.36
C GLY A 69 -1.28 7.80 -8.67
N ARG A 70 -1.22 9.13 -8.78
CA ARG A 70 -0.23 9.96 -8.09
C ARG A 70 -0.34 9.83 -6.57
N GLU A 71 -1.54 9.93 -6.01
CA GLU A 71 -1.76 9.83 -4.56
C GLU A 71 -1.40 8.45 -4.01
N ILE A 72 -1.76 7.38 -4.73
CA ILE A 72 -1.38 6.00 -4.37
C ILE A 72 0.14 5.88 -4.33
N PHE A 73 0.83 6.34 -5.38
CA PHE A 73 2.29 6.25 -5.46
C PHE A 73 2.98 7.06 -4.35
N LEU A 74 2.55 8.30 -4.11
CA LEU A 74 3.11 9.16 -3.06
C LEU A 74 2.89 8.56 -1.67
N THR A 75 1.69 8.04 -1.40
CA THR A 75 1.34 7.44 -0.11
C THR A 75 2.14 6.17 0.14
N ALA A 76 2.19 5.26 -0.83
CA ALA A 76 2.97 4.03 -0.74
C ALA A 76 4.47 4.32 -0.55
N SER A 77 5.01 5.29 -1.30
CA SER A 77 6.41 5.70 -1.17
C SER A 77 6.71 6.26 0.21
N ARG A 78 5.86 7.15 0.75
CA ARG A 78 6.02 7.72 2.10
C ARG A 78 6.03 6.65 3.19
N ILE A 79 5.19 5.62 3.05
CA ILE A 79 5.15 4.48 3.98
C ILE A 79 6.43 3.62 3.86
N ALA A 80 6.89 3.38 2.63
CA ALA A 80 8.05 2.53 2.39
C ALA A 80 9.39 3.19 2.80
N LEU A 81 9.52 4.51 2.65
CA LEU A 81 10.76 5.26 2.84
C LEU A 81 11.44 4.98 4.21
N PRO A 82 10.77 5.09 5.37
CA PRO A 82 11.40 4.85 6.67
C PRO A 82 11.97 3.45 6.80
N VAL A 83 11.23 2.45 6.31
CA VAL A 83 11.64 1.03 6.36
C VAL A 83 12.83 0.78 5.44
N LEU A 84 12.80 1.33 4.23
CA LEU A 84 13.90 1.24 3.28
C LEU A 84 15.16 1.91 3.82
N THR A 85 15.04 3.10 4.44
CA THR A 85 16.18 3.80 5.03
C THR A 85 16.78 3.00 6.19
N ALA A 86 15.97 2.46 7.10
CA ALA A 86 16.47 1.64 8.20
C ALA A 86 17.21 0.38 7.72
N LEU A 87 16.66 -0.30 6.71
CA LEU A 87 17.31 -1.48 6.12
C LEU A 87 18.60 -1.10 5.37
N LEU A 88 18.61 0.02 4.64
CA LEU A 88 19.81 0.51 3.98
C LEU A 88 20.92 0.86 4.97
N LEU A 89 20.58 1.52 6.08
CA LEU A 89 21.54 1.79 7.16
C LEU A 89 22.07 0.50 7.79
N THR A 90 21.22 -0.51 7.92
CA THR A 90 21.63 -1.85 8.39
C THR A 90 22.61 -2.48 7.41
N ASP A 91 22.38 -2.36 6.11
CA ASP A 91 23.31 -2.82 5.07
C ASP A 91 24.67 -2.12 5.14
N VAL A 92 24.68 -0.80 5.32
CA VAL A 92 25.92 -0.02 5.50
C VAL A 92 26.66 -0.47 6.77
N ALA A 93 25.95 -0.67 7.88
CA ALA A 93 26.54 -1.15 9.13
C ALA A 93 27.15 -2.55 8.98
N LEU A 94 26.44 -3.48 8.33
CA LEU A 94 26.94 -4.83 8.06
C LEU A 94 28.16 -4.82 7.13
N ALA A 95 28.18 -3.93 6.13
CA ALA A 95 29.34 -3.75 5.26
C ALA A 95 30.58 -3.24 6.02
N MET A 96 30.39 -2.32 6.97
CA MET A 96 31.48 -1.87 7.85
C MET A 96 32.01 -3.02 8.72
N VAL A 97 31.12 -3.83 9.30
CA VAL A 97 31.51 -5.01 10.10
C VAL A 97 32.26 -6.04 9.26
N ALA A 98 31.83 -6.28 8.01
CA ALA A 98 32.52 -7.17 7.08
C ALA A 98 33.98 -6.77 6.85
N ARG A 99 34.24 -5.45 6.77
CA ARG A 99 35.59 -4.91 6.61
C ARG A 99 36.41 -5.01 7.89
N SER A 100 35.79 -4.78 9.05
CA SER A 100 36.48 -4.81 10.35
C SER A 100 36.80 -6.22 10.84
N VAL A 101 35.92 -7.19 10.57
CA VAL A 101 36.08 -8.60 11.00
C VAL A 101 35.91 -9.53 9.79
N PRO A 102 36.94 -9.67 8.93
CA PRO A 102 36.82 -10.39 7.66
C PRO A 102 36.59 -11.90 7.82
N GLN A 103 36.90 -12.47 8.99
CA GLN A 103 36.64 -13.87 9.34
C GLN A 103 35.16 -14.13 9.69
N LEU A 104 34.35 -13.09 9.92
CA LEU A 104 32.94 -13.22 10.22
C LEU A 104 32.13 -13.38 8.93
N ASN A 105 31.34 -14.44 8.83
CA ASN A 105 30.40 -14.59 7.73
C ASN A 105 29.22 -13.62 7.90
N VAL A 106 29.27 -12.50 7.20
CA VAL A 106 28.26 -11.44 7.28
C VAL A 106 26.89 -11.89 6.74
N PHE A 107 26.81 -12.95 5.93
CA PHE A 107 25.51 -13.53 5.55
C PHE A 107 24.82 -14.22 6.73
N VAL A 108 25.60 -14.87 7.61
CA VAL A 108 25.07 -15.57 8.79
C VAL A 108 24.55 -14.58 9.83
N VAL A 109 25.22 -13.45 10.01
CA VAL A 109 24.82 -12.41 10.99
C VAL A 109 23.81 -11.42 10.39
N GLY A 110 23.95 -11.10 9.11
CA GLY A 110 23.17 -10.08 8.43
C GLY A 110 21.70 -10.45 8.27
N MET A 111 21.38 -11.73 8.02
CA MET A 111 19.99 -12.19 7.92
C MET A 111 19.22 -12.00 9.25
N PRO A 112 19.70 -12.53 10.41
CA PRO A 112 19.10 -12.25 11.70
C PRO A 112 18.97 -10.76 12.02
N ALA A 113 20.02 -9.97 11.75
CA ALA A 113 20.01 -8.52 12.00
C ALA A 113 18.93 -7.80 11.18
N LYS A 114 18.83 -8.10 9.87
CA LYS A 114 17.80 -7.52 9.00
C LYS A 114 16.38 -7.93 9.40
N ILE A 115 16.20 -9.18 9.84
CA ILE A 115 14.90 -9.63 10.37
C ILE A 115 14.53 -8.83 11.62
N ALA A 116 15.45 -8.69 12.58
CA ALA A 116 15.21 -7.92 13.80
C ALA A 116 14.86 -6.45 13.51
N VAL A 117 15.61 -5.78 12.63
CA VAL A 117 15.33 -4.41 12.21
C VAL A 117 13.98 -4.32 11.47
N GLY A 118 13.69 -5.27 10.58
CA GLY A 118 12.42 -5.31 9.85
C GLY A 118 11.21 -5.45 10.78
N PHE A 119 11.29 -6.32 11.79
CA PHE A 119 10.25 -6.46 12.81
C PHE A 119 10.10 -5.21 13.69
N LEU A 120 11.21 -4.61 14.10
CA LEU A 120 11.18 -3.35 14.87
C LEU A 120 10.50 -2.25 14.07
N MET A 121 10.86 -2.10 12.79
CA MET A 121 10.24 -1.12 11.90
C MET A 121 8.75 -1.41 11.73
N LEU A 122 8.34 -2.67 11.54
CA LEU A 122 6.92 -3.05 11.46
C LEU A 122 6.14 -2.56 12.68
N ILE A 123 6.63 -2.84 13.90
CA ILE A 123 5.96 -2.42 15.15
C ILE A 123 5.80 -0.90 15.21
N VAL A 124 6.84 -0.16 14.82
CA VAL A 124 6.83 1.31 14.84
C VAL A 124 5.91 1.88 13.76
N THR A 125 5.88 1.29 12.56
CA THR A 125 5.16 1.85 11.42
C THR A 125 3.69 1.47 11.38
N VAL A 126 3.29 0.30 11.91
CA VAL A 126 1.92 -0.21 11.80
C VAL A 126 0.83 0.79 12.22
N PRO A 127 0.91 1.47 13.38
CA PRO A 127 -0.12 2.44 13.77
C PRO A 127 -0.21 3.62 12.79
N THR A 128 0.94 4.09 12.33
CA THR A 128 1.03 5.19 11.36
C THR A 128 0.45 4.77 10.02
N VAL A 129 0.75 3.56 9.56
CA VAL A 129 0.21 3.01 8.30
C VAL A 129 -1.31 2.84 8.39
N ALA A 130 -1.83 2.31 9.50
CA ALA A 130 -3.26 2.17 9.71
C ALA A 130 -3.99 3.51 9.67
N TYR A 131 -3.44 4.55 10.30
CA TYR A 131 -3.97 5.91 10.24
C TYR A 131 -3.97 6.46 8.80
N ILE A 132 -2.87 6.28 8.07
CA ILE A 132 -2.76 6.72 6.67
C ILE A 132 -3.77 5.97 5.79
N MET A 133 -3.96 4.66 6.00
CA MET A 133 -4.94 3.86 5.27
C MET A 133 -6.37 4.35 5.52
N ALA A 134 -6.74 4.61 6.77
CA ALA A 134 -8.06 5.11 7.11
C ALA A 134 -8.36 6.44 6.39
N ARG A 135 -7.38 7.35 6.39
CA ARG A 135 -7.49 8.63 5.68
C ARG A 135 -7.58 8.43 4.16
N ALA A 136 -6.72 7.59 3.59
CA ALA A 136 -6.71 7.33 2.15
C ALA A 136 -8.05 6.72 1.66
N PHE A 137 -8.66 5.83 2.44
CA PHE A 137 -9.99 5.30 2.14
C PHE A 137 -11.07 6.37 2.22
N GLY A 138 -11.06 7.22 3.26
CA GLY A 138 -11.99 8.34 3.36
C GLY A 138 -11.88 9.31 2.18
N ASP A 139 -10.64 9.68 1.81
CA ASP A 139 -10.37 10.58 0.68
C ASP A 139 -10.87 9.97 -0.64
N LEU A 140 -10.60 8.69 -0.89
CA LEU A 140 -11.05 7.98 -2.09
C LEU A 140 -12.58 7.97 -2.20
N ILE A 141 -13.29 7.73 -1.10
CA ILE A 141 -14.75 7.73 -1.09
C ILE A 141 -15.30 9.15 -1.32
N SER A 142 -14.66 10.16 -0.74
CA SER A 142 -15.04 11.57 -0.97
C SER A 142 -14.86 11.99 -2.43
N ILE A 143 -13.99 11.33 -3.20
CA ILE A 143 -13.79 11.54 -4.63
C ILE A 143 -14.88 10.85 -5.48
N LEU A 144 -15.46 9.75 -5.00
CA LEU A 144 -16.51 9.03 -5.74
C LEU A 144 -17.86 9.77 -5.70
N THR A 145 -18.17 10.48 -4.62
CA THR A 145 -19.45 11.20 -4.48
C THR A 145 -19.68 12.36 -5.48
N PRO A 146 -18.69 13.25 -5.76
CA PRO A 146 -18.82 14.33 -6.73
C PRO A 146 -18.61 13.82 -8.15
N PHE A 147 -17.85 12.73 -8.33
CA PHE A 147 -17.73 12.06 -9.63
C PHE A 147 -19.11 11.59 -10.10
N ALA A 148 -19.86 10.88 -9.26
CA ALA A 148 -21.23 10.50 -9.56
C ALA A 148 -22.11 11.72 -9.88
N ALA A 149 -21.97 12.82 -9.14
CA ALA A 149 -22.72 14.07 -9.38
C ALA A 149 -22.36 14.74 -10.72
N GLY A 150 -21.08 14.69 -11.12
CA GLY A 150 -20.60 15.20 -12.40
C GLY A 150 -21.13 14.42 -13.61
N LEU A 151 -21.53 13.15 -13.43
CA LEU A 151 -22.20 12.35 -14.46
C LEU A 151 -23.65 12.83 -14.69
N GLY A 152 -24.38 13.20 -13.63
CA GLY A 152 -25.76 13.67 -13.76
C GLY A 152 -25.92 15.10 -14.29
N ALA A 153 -24.84 15.89 -14.32
CA ALA A 153 -24.85 17.29 -14.77
C ALA A 153 -24.52 17.49 -16.26
N ARG A 154 -24.30 16.40 -17.02
CA ARG A 154 -23.99 16.40 -18.45
C ARG A 154 -25.00 15.59 -19.25
#